data_AF-A0AAW4YSV2-F1
#
_entry.id   AF-A0AAW4YSV2-F1
#
_cell.length_a   1.000
_cell.length_b   1.000
_cell.length_c   1.000
_cell.angle_alpha   90.00
_cell.angle_beta   90.00
_cell.angle_gamma   90.00
#
_symmetry.space_group_name_H-M   'P 1'
#
loop_
_entity.id
_entity.type
_entity.pdbx_description
1 polymer ?
#
loop_
_entity_poly.entity_id
_entity_poly.type
_entity_poly.pdbx_seq_one_letter_code
_entity_poly.pdbx_strand_id
1 'polypeptide(L)'
;MRCRTTLRSWLGPVMLLAMTGAAHAQEEAETVGMMTGLLDGQEREWFILSQGVDSNATFTELGDRVVIDLVGFSAPDSWRVRDSLSLSITLDEGEIAKFDLLHPIGASVMPPVFTSDNAEVRLALDTFEVEGSKAHVAGRVEGVLALQQALGEEASLEEGIDIAVEFDANASRIEY
;
A
#
# COMPACT_ATOMS: atom_id res chain seq x y z
N MET A 1 54.08 30.89 50.44
CA MET A 1 53.98 30.62 49.00
C MET A 1 52.69 31.26 48.48
N ARG A 2 52.80 32.34 47.69
CA ARG A 2 51.65 33.05 47.11
C ARG A 2 51.53 32.64 45.65
N CYS A 3 50.40 32.06 45.27
CA CYS A 3 50.10 31.71 43.88
C CYS A 3 49.46 32.90 43.16
N ARG A 4 49.80 32.98 41.88
CA ARG A 4 49.71 34.07 40.91
C ARG A 4 48.38 33.96 40.14
N THR A 5 47.80 35.06 39.65
CA THR A 5 47.60 35.30 38.19
C THR A 5 46.22 34.80 37.68
N THR A 6 45.43 35.47 36.83
CA THR A 6 45.46 36.77 36.13
C THR A 6 44.13 37.02 35.41
N LEU A 7 43.91 38.31 35.16
CA LEU A 7 43.29 38.99 34.02
C LEU A 7 41.94 38.55 33.42
N ARG A 8 41.10 39.57 33.40
CA ARG A 8 39.79 39.75 32.77
C ARG A 8 39.95 40.87 31.72
N SER A 9 39.43 40.70 30.51
CA SER A 9 38.91 41.71 29.55
C SER A 9 38.52 40.97 28.25
N TRP A 10 37.24 40.88 27.82
CA TRP A 10 36.41 41.87 27.08
C TRP A 10 37.02 42.21 25.69
N LEU A 11 36.38 42.18 24.50
CA LEU A 11 35.01 42.05 23.96
C LEU A 11 35.17 41.69 22.44
N GLY A 12 34.46 40.71 21.86
CA GLY A 12 33.32 40.89 20.93
C GLY A 12 33.69 40.65 19.43
N PRO A 13 32.76 40.56 18.45
CA PRO A 13 31.41 39.99 18.45
C PRO A 13 31.14 38.96 17.30
N VAL A 14 30.15 38.09 17.55
CA VAL A 14 29.08 37.56 16.67
C VAL A 14 29.29 37.46 15.14
N MET A 15 29.21 36.22 14.62
CA MET A 15 28.31 35.87 13.51
C MET A 15 27.79 34.44 13.71
N LEU A 16 26.60 34.30 14.30
CA LEU A 16 25.82 33.07 14.16
C LEU A 16 25.07 33.17 12.83
N LEU A 17 25.51 32.42 11.82
CA LEU A 17 24.62 32.06 10.72
C LEU A 17 23.59 31.08 11.28
N ALA A 18 22.39 31.57 11.57
CA ALA A 18 21.22 30.70 11.68
C ALA A 18 20.89 30.20 10.27
N MET A 19 21.49 29.07 9.89
CA MET A 19 20.97 28.26 8.80
C MET A 19 19.58 27.78 9.25
N THR A 20 18.55 28.52 8.88
CA THR A 20 17.17 28.05 8.87
C THR A 20 17.08 27.04 7.74
N GLY A 21 17.61 25.84 8.00
CA GLY A 21 17.24 24.67 7.23
C GLY A 21 15.75 24.48 7.46
N ALA A 22 14.94 24.79 6.46
CA ALA A 22 13.63 24.19 6.33
C ALA A 22 13.89 22.68 6.32
N ALA A 23 13.75 22.05 7.49
CA ALA A 23 13.55 20.63 7.56
C ALA A 23 12.24 20.40 6.82
N HIS A 24 12.32 20.04 5.54
CA HIS A 24 11.28 19.23 4.95
C HIS A 24 11.21 18.02 5.87
N ALA A 25 10.23 18.02 6.78
CA ALA A 25 9.85 16.83 7.48
C ALA A 25 9.51 15.84 6.37
N GLN A 26 10.43 14.91 6.11
CA GLN A 26 10.15 13.79 5.24
C GLN A 26 9.03 13.05 5.96
N GLU A 27 7.80 13.17 5.46
CA GLU A 27 6.67 12.47 6.02
C GLU A 27 7.02 10.99 6.00
N GLU A 28 7.10 10.36 7.17
CA GLU A 28 7.40 8.94 7.27
C GLU A 28 6.19 8.16 6.76
N ALA A 29 6.45 7.08 6.01
CA ALA A 29 5.37 6.22 5.58
C ALA A 29 4.74 5.56 6.81
N GLU A 30 3.42 5.64 6.92
CA GLU A 30 2.64 4.98 7.96
C GLU A 30 1.92 3.77 7.37
N THR A 31 1.78 2.70 8.16
CA THR A 31 0.95 1.55 7.79
C THR A 31 -0.51 1.87 8.12
N VAL A 32 -1.37 1.86 7.10
CA VAL A 32 -2.82 2.12 7.24
C VAL A 32 -3.69 0.87 7.16
N GLY A 33 -3.05 -0.28 6.91
CA GLY A 33 -3.69 -1.57 6.79
C GLY A 33 -2.71 -2.67 6.42
N MET A 34 -3.20 -3.89 6.34
CA MET A 34 -2.42 -5.05 5.93
C MET A 34 -3.26 -6.03 5.11
N MET A 35 -2.58 -6.84 4.31
CA MET A 35 -3.09 -8.08 3.75
C MET A 35 -2.22 -9.22 4.28
N THR A 36 -2.81 -10.29 4.78
CA THR A 36 -2.07 -11.41 5.38
C THR A 36 -2.71 -12.73 4.99
N GLY A 37 -1.88 -13.73 4.68
CA GLY A 37 -2.39 -15.08 4.43
C GLY A 37 -1.41 -15.95 3.67
N LEU A 38 -1.94 -16.88 2.88
CA LEU A 38 -1.18 -17.85 2.10
C LEU A 38 -1.18 -17.48 0.62
N LEU A 39 -0.01 -17.61 0.00
CA LEU A 39 0.18 -17.61 -1.44
C LEU A 39 1.06 -18.79 -1.82
N ASP A 40 0.54 -19.69 -2.65
CA ASP A 40 1.21 -20.96 -3.02
C ASP A 40 1.68 -21.75 -1.77
N GLY A 41 0.83 -21.80 -0.75
CA GLY A 41 1.11 -22.47 0.53
C GLY A 41 2.14 -21.77 1.44
N GLN A 42 2.66 -20.60 1.04
CA GLN A 42 3.60 -19.82 1.85
C GLN A 42 2.88 -18.68 2.58
N GLU A 43 3.12 -18.55 3.89
CA GLU A 43 2.67 -17.39 4.67
C GLU A 43 3.34 -16.12 4.16
N ARG A 44 2.53 -15.08 3.96
CA ARG A 44 2.94 -13.77 3.47
C ARG A 44 2.15 -12.68 4.16
N GLU A 45 2.80 -11.53 4.26
CA GLU A 45 2.25 -10.28 4.77
C GLU A 45 2.57 -9.17 3.77
N TRP A 46 1.58 -8.31 3.55
CA TRP A 46 1.70 -7.13 2.71
C TRP A 46 1.21 -5.91 3.48
N PHE A 47 2.08 -4.93 3.66
CA PHE A 47 1.80 -3.68 4.35
C PHE A 47 1.18 -2.67 3.39
N ILE A 48 0.03 -2.12 3.75
CA ILE A 48 -0.62 -1.04 3.00
C ILE A 48 -0.15 0.27 3.61
N LEU A 49 0.47 1.11 2.79
CA LEU A 49 1.20 2.30 3.24
C LEU A 49 0.52 3.59 2.81
N SER A 50 0.66 4.62 3.64
CA SER A 50 0.27 6.00 3.35
C SER A 50 1.46 6.93 3.64
N GLN A 51 1.66 7.95 2.81
CA GLN A 51 2.65 9.00 3.00
C GLN A 51 2.03 10.34 2.60
N GLY A 52 1.70 11.16 3.60
CA GLY A 52 1.08 12.46 3.36
C GLY A 52 -0.31 12.34 2.75
N VAL A 53 -0.45 12.80 1.50
CA VAL A 53 -1.69 12.72 0.72
C VAL A 53 -1.76 11.45 -0.15
N ASP A 54 -0.64 10.73 -0.31
CA ASP A 54 -0.55 9.55 -1.15
C ASP A 54 -0.82 8.30 -0.30
N SER A 55 -1.96 7.64 -0.52
CA SER A 55 -2.32 6.38 0.13
C SER A 55 -2.38 5.25 -0.89
N ASN A 56 -1.88 4.08 -0.53
CA ASN A 56 -2.04 2.85 -1.32
C ASN A 56 -3.33 2.10 -1.00
N ALA A 57 -4.15 2.61 -0.07
CA ALA A 57 -5.55 2.24 0.06
C ALA A 57 -6.42 3.45 -0.23
N THR A 58 -7.25 3.34 -1.26
CA THR A 58 -8.06 4.46 -1.74
C THR A 58 -9.45 4.01 -2.14
N PHE A 59 -10.39 4.95 -2.16
CA PHE A 59 -11.69 4.72 -2.77
C PHE A 59 -12.20 5.96 -3.49
N THR A 60 -13.00 5.74 -4.55
CA THR A 60 -13.68 6.79 -5.33
C THR A 60 -15.15 6.46 -5.42
N GLU A 61 -16.02 7.44 -5.18
CA GLU A 61 -17.47 7.33 -5.34
C GLU A 61 -17.91 8.02 -6.64
N LEU A 62 -18.61 7.29 -7.51
CA LEU A 62 -19.12 7.75 -8.81
C LEU A 62 -20.62 7.42 -8.92
N GLY A 63 -21.47 8.24 -8.30
CA GLY A 63 -22.89 7.94 -8.16
C GLY A 63 -23.08 6.76 -7.20
N ASP A 64 -23.78 5.71 -7.64
CA ASP A 64 -24.01 4.49 -6.86
C ASP A 64 -22.87 3.46 -6.99
N ARG A 65 -21.84 3.78 -7.78
CA ARG A 65 -20.65 2.96 -7.97
C ARG A 65 -19.53 3.42 -7.04
N VAL A 66 -18.87 2.47 -6.39
CA VAL A 66 -17.65 2.71 -5.62
C VAL A 66 -16.52 1.87 -6.19
N VAL A 67 -15.35 2.46 -6.37
CA VAL A 67 -14.12 1.74 -6.71
C VAL A 67 -13.18 1.86 -5.52
N ILE A 68 -12.70 0.72 -5.01
CA ILE A 68 -11.77 0.61 -3.90
C ILE A 68 -10.49 -0.02 -4.43
N ASP A 69 -9.35 0.63 -4.21
CA ASP A 69 -8.04 0.14 -4.64
C ASP A 69 -7.14 -0.02 -3.43
N LEU A 70 -6.64 -1.24 -3.21
CA LEU A 70 -5.71 -1.59 -2.13
C LEU A 70 -4.43 -2.17 -2.72
N VAL A 71 -3.27 -1.62 -2.35
CA VAL A 71 -1.96 -2.15 -2.73
C VAL A 71 -1.12 -2.35 -1.48
N GLY A 72 -0.75 -3.61 -1.25
CA GLY A 72 0.14 -4.01 -0.17
C GLY A 72 1.54 -4.35 -0.67
N PHE A 73 2.57 -4.03 0.12
CA PHE A 73 3.97 -4.27 -0.18
C PHE A 73 4.62 -5.23 0.81
N SER A 74 5.58 -6.03 0.37
CA SER A 74 6.25 -7.05 1.20
C SER A 74 7.13 -6.48 2.32
N ALA A 75 7.38 -5.17 2.34
CA ALA A 75 8.16 -4.50 3.37
C ALA A 75 7.59 -3.11 3.69
N PRO A 76 7.54 -2.72 4.98
CA PRO A 76 6.89 -1.48 5.42
C PRO A 76 7.68 -0.21 5.06
N ASP A 77 8.93 -0.35 4.63
CA ASP A 77 9.84 0.73 4.25
C ASP A 77 10.14 0.77 2.73
N SER A 78 9.49 -0.09 1.94
CA SER A 78 9.77 -0.26 0.52
C SER A 78 8.50 -0.28 -0.31
N TRP A 79 8.28 0.80 -1.07
CA TRP A 79 7.20 0.95 -2.06
C TRP A 79 7.51 0.24 -3.39
N ARG A 80 8.37 -0.78 -3.35
CA ARG A 80 8.75 -1.52 -4.55
C ARG A 80 7.58 -2.41 -4.92
N VAL A 81 7.02 -2.20 -6.10
CA VAL A 81 5.94 -3.03 -6.70
C VAL A 81 6.31 -4.53 -6.80
N ARG A 82 7.60 -4.85 -6.68
CA ARG A 82 8.05 -6.25 -6.63
C ARG A 82 7.48 -6.91 -5.39
N ASP A 83 6.85 -8.07 -5.58
CA ASP A 83 6.21 -8.84 -4.52
C ASP A 83 5.01 -8.11 -3.87
N SER A 84 4.41 -7.12 -4.55
CA SER A 84 3.17 -6.49 -4.08
C SER A 84 1.95 -7.38 -4.31
N LEU A 85 0.87 -7.10 -3.59
CA LEU A 85 -0.47 -7.62 -3.86
C LEU A 85 -1.40 -6.44 -4.07
N SER A 86 -2.02 -6.37 -5.26
CA SER A 86 -2.97 -5.32 -5.62
C SER A 86 -4.36 -5.90 -5.75
N LEU A 87 -5.33 -5.27 -5.10
CA LEU A 87 -6.75 -5.63 -5.12
C LEU A 87 -7.56 -4.39 -5.50
N SER A 88 -8.30 -4.48 -6.61
CA SER A 88 -9.30 -3.48 -7.00
C SER A 88 -10.68 -4.11 -6.85
N ILE A 89 -11.61 -3.40 -6.21
CA ILE A 89 -12.99 -3.84 -5.97
C ILE A 89 -13.92 -2.77 -6.51
N THR A 90 -14.85 -3.18 -7.38
CA THR A 90 -15.95 -2.34 -7.83
C THR A 90 -17.22 -2.79 -7.15
N LEU A 91 -17.82 -1.88 -6.38
CA LEU A 91 -19.15 -2.03 -5.83
C LEU A 91 -20.17 -1.31 -6.71
N ASP A 92 -21.33 -1.92 -6.90
CA ASP A 92 -22.50 -1.31 -7.56
C ASP A 92 -23.70 -1.51 -6.64
N GLU A 93 -24.36 -0.42 -6.25
CA GLU A 93 -25.44 -0.43 -5.24
C GLU A 93 -25.04 -1.13 -3.92
N GLY A 94 -23.75 -1.06 -3.56
CA GLY A 94 -23.19 -1.67 -2.34
C GLY A 94 -22.81 -3.15 -2.46
N GLU A 95 -23.07 -3.80 -3.59
CA GLU A 95 -22.73 -5.20 -3.84
C GLU A 95 -21.47 -5.33 -4.72
N ILE A 96 -20.71 -6.41 -4.56
CA ILE A 96 -19.51 -6.66 -5.37
C ILE A 96 -19.93 -6.94 -6.82
N ALA A 97 -19.65 -5.98 -7.72
CA ALA A 97 -19.90 -6.12 -9.15
C ALA A 97 -18.70 -6.69 -9.91
N LYS A 98 -17.49 -6.31 -9.51
CA LYS A 98 -16.22 -6.78 -10.09
C LYS A 98 -15.11 -6.72 -9.05
N PHE A 99 -14.11 -7.57 -9.19
CA PHE A 99 -12.81 -7.35 -8.55
C PHE A 99 -11.68 -7.82 -9.46
N ASP A 100 -10.50 -7.25 -9.27
CA ASP A 100 -9.26 -7.65 -9.93
C ASP A 100 -8.17 -7.81 -8.86
N LEU A 101 -7.50 -8.97 -8.85
CA LEU A 101 -6.35 -9.23 -8.00
C LEU A 101 -5.11 -9.43 -8.88
N LEU A 102 -3.98 -8.84 -8.49
CA LEU A 102 -2.73 -8.90 -9.22
C LEU A 102 -1.54 -9.09 -8.28
N HIS A 103 -0.71 -10.07 -8.61
CA HIS A 103 0.58 -10.33 -7.96
C HIS A 103 1.71 -10.43 -9.01
N PRO A 104 2.58 -9.41 -9.13
CA PRO A 104 3.66 -9.39 -10.11
C PRO A 104 4.79 -10.38 -9.81
N ILE A 105 5.32 -11.02 -10.86
CA ILE A 105 6.41 -12.00 -10.79
C ILE A 105 7.69 -11.40 -11.36
N GLY A 106 8.70 -11.19 -10.51
CA GLY A 106 10.03 -10.77 -10.94
C GLY A 106 10.27 -9.26 -10.87
N ALA A 107 11.06 -8.73 -11.80
CA ALA A 107 11.62 -7.36 -11.70
C ALA A 107 11.64 -6.59 -13.05
N SER A 108 11.07 -7.16 -14.11
CA SER A 108 11.00 -6.47 -15.41
C SER A 108 9.99 -5.32 -15.35
N VAL A 109 10.05 -4.43 -16.35
CA VAL A 109 9.10 -3.31 -16.49
C VAL A 109 7.67 -3.81 -16.74
N MET A 110 7.55 -4.95 -17.44
CA MET A 110 6.30 -5.66 -17.65
C MET A 110 6.52 -7.10 -17.18
N PRO A 111 6.38 -7.37 -15.87
CA PRO A 111 6.51 -8.72 -15.35
C PRO A 111 5.30 -9.57 -15.73
N PRO A 112 5.47 -10.89 -15.85
CA PRO A 112 4.35 -11.81 -15.71
C PRO A 112 3.59 -11.54 -14.40
N VAL A 113 2.31 -11.87 -14.36
CA VAL A 113 1.48 -11.66 -13.17
C VAL A 113 0.65 -12.91 -12.87
N PHE A 114 0.43 -13.20 -11.60
CA PHE A 114 -0.71 -13.99 -11.18
C PHE A 114 -1.90 -13.07 -11.03
N THR A 115 -3.05 -13.44 -11.61
CA THR A 115 -4.23 -12.59 -11.70
C THR A 115 -5.52 -13.35 -11.42
N SER A 116 -6.56 -12.62 -11.00
CA SER A 116 -7.93 -13.14 -10.92
C SER A 116 -8.64 -13.23 -12.28
N ASP A 117 -8.07 -12.66 -13.35
CA ASP A 117 -8.64 -12.77 -14.70
C ASP A 117 -8.59 -14.23 -15.21
N ASN A 118 -9.70 -14.72 -15.75
CA ASN A 118 -9.90 -16.13 -16.12
C ASN A 118 -9.48 -17.15 -15.03
N ALA A 119 -9.56 -16.74 -13.77
CA ALA A 119 -9.11 -17.53 -12.62
C ALA A 119 -10.28 -18.06 -11.78
N GLU A 120 -9.98 -18.90 -10.79
CA GLU A 120 -10.97 -19.44 -9.85
C GLU A 120 -10.81 -18.79 -8.48
N VAL A 121 -11.06 -17.48 -8.39
CA VAL A 121 -10.94 -16.71 -7.15
C VAL A 121 -12.30 -16.19 -6.70
N ARG A 122 -12.52 -16.17 -5.38
CA ARG A 122 -13.68 -15.56 -4.75
C ARG A 122 -13.22 -14.44 -3.83
N LEU A 123 -13.94 -13.32 -3.88
CA LEU A 123 -13.81 -12.21 -2.94
C LEU A 123 -15.05 -12.21 -2.03
N ALA A 124 -14.83 -12.10 -0.73
CA ALA A 124 -15.85 -11.75 0.24
C ALA A 124 -15.46 -10.42 0.90
N LEU A 125 -16.39 -9.47 0.95
CA LEU A 125 -16.21 -8.19 1.61
C LEU A 125 -17.02 -8.23 2.92
N ASP A 126 -16.31 -8.16 4.04
CA ASP A 126 -16.92 -8.22 5.37
C ASP A 126 -17.35 -6.82 5.85
N THR A 127 -16.52 -5.81 5.54
CA THR A 127 -16.77 -4.42 5.94
C THR A 127 -16.44 -3.46 4.80
N PHE A 128 -17.35 -2.52 4.55
CA PHE A 128 -17.08 -1.28 3.83
C PHE A 128 -17.89 -0.14 4.46
N GLU A 129 -17.24 0.64 5.33
CA GLU A 129 -17.89 1.70 6.10
C GLU A 129 -17.16 3.02 5.89
N VAL A 130 -17.87 4.04 5.42
CA VAL A 130 -17.31 5.36 5.11
C VAL A 130 -17.54 6.33 6.28
N GLU A 131 -16.46 6.92 6.78
CA GLU A 131 -16.47 8.00 7.77
C GLU A 131 -15.70 9.21 7.24
N GLY A 132 -16.43 10.19 6.72
CA GLY A 132 -15.85 11.39 6.13
C GLY A 132 -14.98 11.07 4.91
N SER A 133 -13.68 11.39 5.00
CA SER A 133 -12.71 11.16 3.93
C SER A 133 -12.00 9.81 4.01
N LYS A 134 -12.42 8.93 4.93
CA LYS A 134 -11.84 7.60 5.11
C LYS A 134 -12.91 6.51 4.99
N ALA A 135 -12.51 5.31 4.63
CA ALA A 135 -13.35 4.13 4.69
C ALA A 135 -12.59 2.97 5.36
N HIS A 136 -13.25 2.25 6.27
CA HIS A 136 -12.75 0.96 6.75
C HIS A 136 -13.16 -0.12 5.75
N VAL A 137 -12.18 -0.86 5.25
CA VAL A 137 -12.36 -1.91 4.24
C VAL A 137 -11.74 -3.20 4.78
N ALA A 138 -12.55 -4.25 4.91
CA ALA A 138 -12.07 -5.55 5.37
C ALA A 138 -12.76 -6.71 4.65
N GLY A 139 -12.05 -7.81 4.46
CA GLY A 139 -12.58 -8.99 3.78
C GLY A 139 -11.53 -10.06 3.50
N ARG A 140 -11.83 -10.97 2.58
CA ARG A 140 -10.91 -12.03 2.16
C ARG A 140 -10.98 -12.32 0.66
N VAL A 141 -9.87 -12.83 0.13
CA VAL A 141 -9.78 -13.49 -1.18
C VAL A 141 -9.31 -14.94 -1.01
N GLU A 142 -9.97 -15.88 -1.67
CA GLU A 142 -9.61 -17.30 -1.63
C GLU A 142 -9.80 -17.94 -3.02
N GLY A 143 -8.89 -18.82 -3.44
CA GLY A 143 -9.01 -19.59 -4.67
C GLY A 143 -7.69 -19.85 -5.39
N VAL A 144 -7.73 -19.91 -6.72
CA VAL A 144 -6.57 -20.14 -7.58
C VAL A 144 -6.41 -18.96 -8.54
N LEU A 145 -5.27 -18.27 -8.48
CA LEU A 145 -4.90 -17.24 -9.45
C LEU A 145 -4.36 -17.88 -10.73
N ALA A 146 -4.71 -17.31 -11.87
CA ALA A 146 -4.19 -17.73 -13.17
C ALA A 146 -2.89 -16.98 -13.50
N LEU A 147 -1.96 -17.64 -14.20
CA LEU A 147 -0.73 -17.04 -14.66
C LEU A 147 -0.95 -16.34 -16.00
N GLN A 148 -0.61 -15.06 -16.08
CA GLN A 148 -0.49 -14.30 -17.31
C GLN A 148 0.99 -14.00 -17.59
N GLN A 149 1.55 -14.58 -18.66
CA GLN A 149 2.97 -14.48 -18.99
C GLN A 149 3.37 -13.09 -19.51
N ALA A 150 2.48 -12.42 -20.24
CA ALA A 150 2.70 -11.08 -20.76
C ALA A 150 1.41 -10.28 -20.88
N LEU A 151 1.54 -8.95 -20.89
CA LEU A 151 0.41 -8.06 -21.10
C LEU A 151 -0.30 -8.35 -22.42
N GLY A 152 -1.60 -8.62 -22.35
CA GLY A 152 -2.44 -8.92 -23.51
C GLY A 152 -2.47 -10.38 -23.92
N GLU A 153 -1.68 -11.24 -23.26
CA GLU A 153 -1.88 -12.69 -23.33
C GLU A 153 -3.01 -13.12 -22.37
N GLU A 154 -3.67 -14.23 -22.69
CA GLU A 154 -4.72 -14.79 -21.85
C GLU A 154 -4.10 -15.46 -20.62
N ALA A 155 -4.70 -15.24 -19.44
CA ALA A 155 -4.26 -15.90 -18.23
C ALA A 155 -4.64 -17.40 -18.24
N SER A 156 -3.77 -18.25 -17.72
CA SER A 156 -3.95 -19.71 -17.69
C SER A 156 -3.93 -20.28 -16.28
N LEU A 157 -4.87 -21.18 -16.00
CA LEU A 157 -4.92 -21.95 -14.74
C LEU A 157 -3.96 -23.15 -14.71
N GLU A 158 -3.35 -23.54 -15.84
CA GLU A 158 -2.43 -24.69 -15.90
C GLU A 158 -1.22 -24.50 -14.98
N GLU A 159 -0.73 -23.26 -14.89
CA GLU A 159 0.36 -22.84 -14.01
C GLU A 159 -0.16 -21.92 -12.88
N GLY A 160 -1.44 -22.05 -12.52
CA GLY A 160 -2.05 -21.24 -11.48
C GLY A 160 -1.51 -21.54 -10.07
N ILE A 161 -1.71 -20.60 -9.15
CA ILE A 161 -1.28 -20.74 -7.74
C ILE A 161 -2.43 -20.50 -6.78
N ASP A 162 -2.41 -21.20 -5.65
CA ASP A 162 -3.39 -21.03 -4.58
C ASP A 162 -3.21 -19.68 -3.87
N ILE A 163 -4.31 -19.06 -3.49
CA ILE A 163 -4.35 -17.88 -2.64
C ILE A 163 -5.43 -18.02 -1.55
N ALA A 164 -5.10 -17.59 -0.33
CA ALA A 164 -6.04 -17.41 0.76
C ALA A 164 -5.55 -16.24 1.64
N VAL A 165 -6.07 -15.04 1.42
CA VAL A 165 -5.59 -13.80 2.04
C VAL A 165 -6.75 -13.02 2.62
N GLU A 166 -6.59 -12.56 3.86
CA GLU A 166 -7.45 -11.59 4.51
C GLU A 166 -6.86 -10.19 4.36
N PHE A 167 -7.71 -9.17 4.28
CA PHE A 167 -7.30 -7.77 4.22
C PHE A 167 -8.11 -6.91 5.19
N ASP A 168 -7.45 -5.93 5.79
CA ASP A 168 -8.05 -4.91 6.66
C ASP A 168 -7.27 -3.60 6.50
N ALA A 169 -7.95 -2.54 6.06
CA ALA A 169 -7.32 -1.26 5.77
C ALA A 169 -8.24 -0.06 5.96
N ASN A 170 -7.61 1.09 6.21
CA ASN A 170 -8.25 2.40 6.12
C ASN A 170 -7.94 3.03 4.76
N ALA A 171 -8.92 3.08 3.87
CA ALA A 171 -8.80 3.68 2.55
C ALA A 171 -9.12 5.18 2.58
N SER A 172 -8.32 5.98 1.86
CA SER A 172 -8.52 7.42 1.71
C SER A 172 -9.38 7.73 0.48
N ARG A 173 -10.29 8.70 0.62
CA ARG A 173 -11.12 9.17 -0.50
C ARG A 173 -10.27 9.90 -1.54
N ILE A 174 -10.48 9.60 -2.82
CA ILE A 174 -9.97 10.41 -3.95
C ILE A 174 -11.14 11.17 -4.58
N GLU A 175 -10.94 12.46 -4.85
CA GLU A 175 -11.87 13.32 -5.59
C GLU A 175 -11.21 13.75 -6.91
N TYR A 176 -11.97 13.76 -8.01
CA TYR A 176 -11.53 14.15 -9.35
C TYR A 176 -12.16 15.48 -9.80
#